data_AF-A0A7W7LSA4-F1
#
_entry.id   AF-A0A7W7LSA4-F1
#
_cell.length_a   1.000
_cell.length_b   1.000
_cell.length_c   1.000
_cell.angle_alpha   90.00
_cell.angle_beta   90.00
_cell.angle_gamma   90.00
#
_symmetry.space_group_name_H-M   'P 1'
#
loop_
_entity.id
_entity.type
_entity.pdbx_description
1 polymer ?
#
loop_
_entity_poly.entity_id
_entity_poly.type
_entity_poly.pdbx_seq_one_letter_code
_entity_poly.pdbx_strand_id
1 'polypeptide(L)'
;MTRFAPTAVLAACGTVLLAGALATPAMAETARASSPASSTLAVAKLTQSQAEARLRAAGISWTSSGHCTNRNHSNCTSFEQINVSTVNGIITFKRASGCSITITGGTETGHASGSKSHWNGYKVDVNPTACVTDYIKRNFKYIGQRGDGAAQYQSSAGNIYARESTHWDITYQA
;
A
#
# COMPACT_ATOMS: atom_id res chain seq x y z
N MET A 1 5.46 53.07 50.33
CA MET A 1 6.71 53.07 51.13
C MET A 1 7.63 52.06 50.47
N THR A 2 8.35 52.50 49.44
CA THR A 2 9.77 52.95 49.42
C THR A 2 10.71 51.81 49.02
N ARG A 3 11.41 52.08 47.91
CA ARG A 3 12.46 51.29 47.23
C ARG A 3 13.63 50.99 48.17
N PHE A 4 14.51 50.06 47.81
CA PHE A 4 15.96 50.30 47.62
C PHE A 4 16.70 48.98 47.29
N ALA A 5 17.40 48.96 46.16
CA ALA A 5 18.55 48.07 45.92
C ALA A 5 19.82 48.73 46.48
N PRO A 6 20.92 47.98 46.65
CA PRO A 6 22.14 48.45 45.97
C PRO A 6 23.10 47.36 45.43
N THR A 7 24.10 47.90 44.76
CA THR A 7 25.06 47.43 43.78
C THR A 7 26.39 46.90 44.37
N ALA A 8 27.07 46.07 43.56
CA ALA A 8 28.52 46.01 43.25
C ALA A 8 29.56 45.66 44.33
N VAL A 9 30.57 44.86 43.95
CA VAL A 9 32.00 45.28 43.78
C VAL A 9 32.88 44.10 43.28
N LEU A 10 33.93 44.48 42.52
CA LEU A 10 34.99 43.75 41.81
C LEU A 10 36.02 42.98 42.68
N ALA A 11 36.79 42.08 42.03
CA ALA A 11 38.27 41.86 42.10
C ALA A 11 38.62 40.36 42.08
N ALA A 12 39.75 39.81 41.61
CA ALA A 12 40.85 40.18 40.69
C ALA A 12 41.76 38.92 40.54
N CYS A 13 42.67 38.95 39.55
CA CYS A 13 43.99 38.27 39.48
C CYS A 13 44.12 36.73 39.34
N GLY A 14 44.90 36.31 38.32
CA GLY A 14 45.80 35.15 38.46
C GLY A 14 46.00 34.24 37.24
N THR A 15 46.99 34.60 36.41
CA THR A 15 47.94 33.76 35.61
C THR A 15 47.97 32.23 35.88
N VAL A 16 48.35 31.28 35.01
CA VAL A 16 49.00 31.16 33.68
C VAL A 16 48.97 29.65 33.37
N LEU A 17 48.97 29.22 32.10
CA LEU A 17 49.87 28.18 31.55
C LEU A 17 49.55 27.93 30.07
N LEU A 18 50.53 28.21 29.22
CA LEU A 18 50.57 27.91 27.79
C LEU A 18 51.06 26.47 27.61
N ALA A 19 50.33 25.65 26.86
CA ALA A 19 50.87 24.43 26.25
C ALA A 19 50.30 24.33 24.82
N GLY A 20 51.19 24.37 23.84
CA GLY A 20 50.86 24.35 22.42
C GLY A 20 50.33 23.01 21.95
N ALA A 21 49.41 23.06 20.98
CA ALA A 21 48.97 21.90 20.21
C ALA A 21 49.17 22.21 18.71
N LEU A 22 49.85 21.29 18.03
CA LEU A 22 50.17 21.32 16.61
C LEU A 22 48.88 21.14 15.79
N ALA A 23 48.60 22.11 14.91
CA ALA A 23 47.52 22.01 13.94
C ALA A 23 47.97 21.19 12.72
N THR A 24 47.17 20.19 12.34
CA THR A 24 47.24 19.55 11.01
C THR A 24 46.00 19.97 10.21
N PRO A 25 46.13 20.33 8.93
CA PRO A 25 44.97 20.61 8.08
C PRO A 25 44.42 19.28 7.51
N ALA A 26 43.18 18.93 7.85
CA ALA A 26 42.45 17.86 7.17
C ALA A 26 41.91 18.37 5.83
N MET A 27 42.26 17.70 4.74
CA MET A 27 41.74 17.99 3.41
C MET A 27 40.27 17.57 3.29
N ALA A 28 39.42 18.50 2.88
CA ALA A 28 38.02 18.24 2.58
C ALA A 28 37.88 17.65 1.17
N GLU A 29 37.60 16.35 1.08
CA GLU A 29 37.29 15.67 -0.18
C GLU A 29 35.80 15.84 -0.49
N THR A 30 35.50 16.59 -1.55
CA THR A 30 34.13 16.84 -2.02
C THR A 30 33.65 15.65 -2.84
N ALA A 31 32.99 14.70 -2.18
CA ALA A 31 32.30 13.61 -2.86
C ALA A 31 31.14 14.15 -3.70
N ARG A 32 31.28 14.10 -5.03
CA ARG A 32 30.17 14.32 -5.98
C ARG A 32 29.17 13.17 -5.84
N ALA A 33 27.97 13.49 -5.36
CA ALA A 33 26.84 12.57 -5.36
C ALA A 33 26.42 12.25 -6.81
N SER A 34 26.62 10.99 -7.23
CA SER A 34 26.02 10.47 -8.45
C SER A 34 24.54 10.21 -8.21
N SER A 35 23.66 10.96 -8.89
CA SER A 35 22.21 10.69 -8.89
C SER A 35 21.92 9.29 -9.45
N PRO A 36 21.12 8.44 -8.77
CA PRO A 36 20.67 7.21 -9.38
C PRO A 36 19.68 7.53 -10.50
N ALA A 37 19.90 6.92 -11.66
CA ALA A 37 18.97 6.92 -12.79
C ALA A 37 17.60 6.39 -12.35
N SER A 38 16.53 6.94 -12.93
CA SER A 38 15.13 6.56 -12.67
C SER A 38 14.90 5.06 -12.86
N SER A 39 14.97 4.31 -11.76
CA SER A 39 14.34 3.01 -11.64
C SER A 39 12.85 3.20 -11.89
N THR A 40 12.28 2.54 -12.89
CA THR A 40 10.83 2.27 -12.90
C THR A 40 10.49 1.69 -11.53
N LEU A 41 9.82 2.46 -10.68
CA LEU A 41 9.55 2.09 -9.30
C LEU A 41 8.79 0.77 -9.31
N ALA A 42 9.48 -0.33 -8.98
CA ALA A 42 8.86 -1.64 -8.91
C ALA A 42 7.70 -1.54 -7.92
N VAL A 43 6.49 -1.91 -8.36
CA VAL A 43 5.33 -1.92 -7.47
C VAL A 43 5.62 -2.89 -6.33
N ALA A 44 5.63 -2.39 -5.09
CA ALA A 44 5.92 -3.20 -3.93
C ALA A 44 4.96 -4.40 -3.85
N LYS A 45 5.52 -5.60 -3.70
CA LYS A 45 4.79 -6.87 -3.63
C LYS A 45 4.77 -7.42 -2.21
N LEU A 46 3.74 -8.18 -1.89
CA LEU A 46 3.61 -8.89 -0.62
C LEU A 46 3.80 -10.40 -0.81
N THR A 47 4.33 -11.05 0.22
CA THR A 47 4.20 -12.50 0.38
C THR A 47 2.76 -12.87 0.76
N GLN A 48 2.41 -14.14 0.65
CA GLN A 48 1.13 -14.68 1.12
C GLN A 48 0.82 -14.25 2.56
N SER A 49 1.74 -14.54 3.49
CA SER A 49 1.54 -14.28 4.92
C SER A 49 1.40 -12.80 5.24
N GLN A 50 2.14 -11.93 4.55
CA GLN A 50 2.02 -10.48 4.73
C GLN A 50 0.66 -9.96 4.26
N ALA A 51 0.17 -10.44 3.12
CA ALA A 51 -1.15 -10.05 2.61
C ALA A 51 -2.26 -10.54 3.54
N GLU A 52 -2.25 -11.82 3.94
CA GLU A 52 -3.23 -12.39 4.86
C GLU A 52 -3.26 -11.68 6.22
N ALA A 53 -2.11 -11.32 6.77
CA ALA A 53 -2.04 -10.57 8.03
C ALA A 53 -2.77 -9.22 7.91
N ARG A 54 -2.54 -8.49 6.82
CA ARG A 54 -3.19 -7.19 6.57
C ARG A 54 -4.70 -7.34 6.34
N LEU A 55 -5.11 -8.31 5.53
CA LEU A 55 -6.52 -8.56 5.23
C LEU A 55 -7.29 -8.96 6.49
N ARG A 56 -6.73 -9.88 7.29
CA ARG A 56 -7.33 -10.34 8.55
C ARG A 56 -7.43 -9.21 9.57
N ALA A 57 -6.39 -8.38 9.71
CA ALA A 57 -6.42 -7.21 10.58
C ALA A 57 -7.48 -6.17 10.16
N ALA A 58 -7.86 -6.16 8.87
CA ALA A 58 -8.93 -5.32 8.35
C ALA A 58 -10.33 -5.98 8.40
N GLY A 59 -10.45 -7.20 8.93
CA GLY A 59 -11.71 -7.94 8.98
C GLY A 59 -12.19 -8.42 7.60
N ILE A 60 -11.27 -8.66 6.66
CA ILE A 60 -11.56 -9.25 5.35
C ILE A 60 -11.28 -10.75 5.43
N SER A 61 -12.23 -11.56 4.99
CA SER A 61 -12.09 -13.01 4.87
C SER A 61 -11.77 -13.44 3.44
N TRP A 62 -11.37 -14.70 3.26
CA TRP A 62 -11.20 -15.31 1.94
C TRP A 62 -11.53 -16.80 1.99
N THR A 63 -11.84 -17.37 0.83
CA THR A 63 -12.19 -18.78 0.67
C THR A 63 -11.49 -19.36 -0.56
N SER A 64 -10.88 -20.53 -0.41
CA SER A 64 -10.17 -21.26 -1.46
C SER A 64 -10.83 -22.61 -1.67
N SER A 65 -11.34 -22.88 -2.88
CA SER A 65 -12.04 -24.13 -3.19
C SER A 65 -11.10 -25.34 -3.17
N GLY A 66 -9.82 -25.13 -3.46
CA GLY A 66 -8.76 -26.13 -3.36
C GLY A 66 -8.13 -26.23 -1.98
N HIS A 67 -8.60 -25.47 -0.99
CA HIS A 67 -8.05 -25.44 0.38
C HIS A 67 -6.53 -25.18 0.42
N CYS A 68 -6.04 -24.34 -0.48
CA CYS A 68 -4.63 -24.05 -0.68
C CYS A 68 -4.38 -22.58 -1.05
N THR A 69 -3.11 -22.17 -1.01
CA THR A 69 -2.65 -20.81 -1.36
C THR A 69 -1.57 -20.81 -2.45
N ASN A 70 -1.36 -21.93 -3.14
CA ASN A 70 -0.35 -22.03 -4.19
C ASN A 70 -0.81 -21.27 -5.44
N ARG A 71 -0.08 -20.23 -5.80
CA ARG A 71 -0.37 -19.40 -6.97
C ARG A 71 -0.41 -20.18 -8.29
N ASN A 72 0.29 -21.30 -8.39
CA ASN A 72 0.35 -22.08 -9.62
C ASN A 72 -0.83 -23.05 -9.80
N HIS A 73 -1.79 -23.05 -8.87
CA HIS A 73 -2.97 -23.92 -8.91
C HIS A 73 -4.23 -23.08 -8.99
N SER A 74 -5.04 -23.27 -10.05
CA SER A 74 -6.20 -22.41 -10.36
C SER A 74 -7.38 -22.53 -9.39
N ASN A 75 -7.39 -23.54 -8.53
CA ASN A 75 -8.40 -23.70 -7.48
C ASN A 75 -7.94 -23.16 -6.12
N CYS A 76 -6.73 -22.63 -6.00
CA CYS A 76 -6.28 -21.96 -4.79
C CYS A 76 -6.70 -20.48 -4.80
N THR A 77 -6.88 -19.87 -3.64
CA THR A 77 -6.83 -18.41 -3.50
C THR A 77 -5.45 -18.03 -3.01
N SER A 78 -4.66 -17.45 -3.90
CA SER A 78 -3.30 -16.99 -3.60
C SER A 78 -3.26 -15.47 -3.48
N PHE A 79 -2.42 -14.96 -2.60
CA PHE A 79 -2.01 -13.57 -2.50
C PHE A 79 -0.50 -13.41 -2.72
N GLU A 80 0.21 -14.48 -3.07
CA GLU A 80 1.62 -14.40 -3.39
C GLU A 80 1.86 -13.43 -4.55
N GLN A 81 2.80 -12.50 -4.37
CA GLN A 81 3.11 -11.41 -5.30
C GLN A 81 1.94 -10.46 -5.61
N ILE A 82 0.97 -10.36 -4.72
CA ILE A 82 -0.05 -9.31 -4.81
C ILE A 82 0.59 -7.94 -4.59
N ASN A 83 0.09 -6.90 -5.27
CA ASN A 83 0.56 -5.54 -5.05
C ASN A 83 0.13 -5.04 -3.66
N VAL A 84 1.00 -4.29 -2.99
CA VAL A 84 0.66 -3.56 -1.77
C VAL A 84 -0.54 -2.64 -2.02
N SER A 85 -0.59 -1.97 -3.17
CA SER A 85 -1.69 -1.08 -3.55
C SER A 85 -3.03 -1.81 -3.69
N THR A 86 -3.04 -3.05 -4.20
CA THR A 86 -4.25 -3.87 -4.30
C THR A 86 -4.78 -4.24 -2.92
N VAL A 87 -3.91 -4.69 -2.00
CA VAL A 87 -4.32 -5.00 -0.62
C VAL A 87 -4.83 -3.75 0.11
N ASN A 88 -4.16 -2.60 -0.04
CA ASN A 88 -4.64 -1.34 0.54
C ASN A 88 -5.97 -0.90 -0.09
N GLY A 89 -6.14 -1.11 -1.39
CA GLY A 89 -7.35 -0.79 -2.13
C GLY A 89 -8.57 -1.57 -1.64
N ILE A 90 -8.45 -2.90 -1.44
CA ILE A 90 -9.57 -3.71 -0.92
C ILE A 90 -9.89 -3.39 0.54
N ILE A 91 -8.89 -3.06 1.36
CA ILE A 91 -9.09 -2.55 2.73
C ILE A 91 -9.85 -1.23 2.71
N THR A 92 -9.50 -0.33 1.78
CA THR A 92 -10.18 0.96 1.62
C THR A 92 -11.62 0.75 1.19
N PHE A 93 -11.87 -0.15 0.24
CA PHE A 93 -13.22 -0.54 -0.19
C PHE A 93 -14.04 -1.13 0.96
N LYS A 94 -13.47 -2.05 1.77
CA LYS A 94 -14.12 -2.60 2.97
C LYS A 94 -14.55 -1.50 3.94
N ARG A 95 -13.66 -0.53 4.22
CA ARG A 95 -13.94 0.58 5.14
C ARG A 95 -15.01 1.53 4.58
N ALA A 96 -14.92 1.89 3.31
CA ALA A 96 -15.84 2.82 2.67
C ALA A 96 -17.25 2.23 2.48
N SER A 97 -17.33 0.93 2.19
CA SER A 97 -18.61 0.23 2.00
C SER A 97 -19.26 -0.23 3.30
N GLY A 98 -18.48 -0.49 4.34
CA GLY A 98 -18.94 -1.17 5.56
C GLY A 98 -19.27 -2.65 5.35
N CYS A 99 -19.39 -3.13 4.11
CA CYS A 99 -19.81 -4.49 3.76
C CYS A 99 -18.84 -5.56 4.24
N SER A 100 -19.33 -6.72 4.67
CA SER A 100 -18.47 -7.90 4.81
C SER A 100 -17.88 -8.28 3.45
N ILE A 101 -16.55 -8.40 3.38
CA ILE A 101 -15.82 -8.73 2.16
C ILE A 101 -15.23 -10.13 2.31
N THR A 102 -15.51 -10.98 1.31
CA THR A 102 -14.89 -12.31 1.16
C THR A 102 -14.22 -12.37 -0.19
N ILE A 103 -12.91 -12.55 -0.20
CA ILE A 103 -12.11 -12.72 -1.41
C ILE A 103 -12.16 -14.19 -1.84
N THR A 104 -12.43 -14.44 -3.12
CA THR A 104 -12.56 -15.79 -3.70
C THR A 104 -11.42 -16.12 -4.66
N GLY A 105 -10.70 -15.10 -5.13
CA GLY A 105 -9.59 -15.23 -6.07
C GLY A 105 -8.61 -14.08 -5.88
N GLY A 106 -7.34 -14.34 -6.11
CA GLY A 106 -6.28 -13.37 -5.91
C GLY A 106 -5.29 -13.44 -7.05
N THR A 107 -4.18 -14.12 -6.85
CA THR A 107 -3.05 -14.09 -7.76
C THR A 107 -2.81 -15.40 -8.49
N GLU A 108 -3.61 -16.43 -8.23
CA GLU A 108 -3.50 -17.75 -8.83
C GLU A 108 -3.53 -17.76 -10.37
N THR A 109 -3.08 -18.87 -10.96
CA THR A 109 -3.16 -19.11 -12.40
C THR A 109 -4.60 -19.39 -12.86
N GLY A 110 -4.85 -19.38 -14.16
CA GLY A 110 -6.17 -19.64 -14.76
C GLY A 110 -6.98 -18.38 -15.10
N HIS A 111 -6.45 -17.20 -14.78
CA HIS A 111 -7.02 -15.90 -15.14
C HIS A 111 -6.48 -15.37 -16.47
N ALA A 112 -7.23 -14.46 -17.10
CA ALA A 112 -6.78 -13.76 -18.31
C ALA A 112 -5.46 -12.99 -18.05
N SER A 113 -4.56 -13.04 -19.04
CA SER A 113 -3.29 -12.31 -19.01
C SER A 113 -3.49 -10.82 -19.30
N GLY A 114 -2.47 -10.02 -18.99
CA GLY A 114 -2.49 -8.57 -19.22
C GLY A 114 -1.64 -7.83 -18.19
N SER A 115 -1.37 -6.55 -18.45
CA SER A 115 -0.54 -5.72 -17.56
C SER A 115 -1.16 -5.60 -16.16
N LYS A 116 -2.45 -5.28 -16.07
CA LYS A 116 -3.23 -5.22 -14.82
C LYS A 116 -4.08 -6.48 -14.64
N SER A 117 -3.42 -7.62 -14.38
CA SER A 117 -4.04 -8.95 -14.23
C SER A 117 -3.93 -9.50 -12.80
N HIS A 118 -4.61 -10.63 -12.52
CA HIS A 118 -4.45 -11.42 -11.29
C HIS A 118 -3.00 -11.89 -11.14
N TRP A 119 -2.44 -12.42 -12.22
CA TRP A 119 -1.03 -12.85 -12.26
C TRP A 119 -0.02 -11.71 -12.09
N ASN A 120 -0.43 -10.45 -12.30
CA ASN A 120 0.42 -9.31 -11.98
C ASN A 120 0.05 -8.64 -10.65
N GLY A 121 -0.86 -9.24 -9.87
CA GLY A 121 -1.20 -8.80 -8.52
C GLY A 121 -2.04 -7.53 -8.44
N TYR A 122 -2.71 -7.14 -9.54
CA TYR A 122 -3.53 -5.93 -9.62
C TYR A 122 -5.00 -6.17 -9.28
N LYS A 123 -5.42 -7.44 -9.22
CA LYS A 123 -6.83 -7.83 -9.14
C LYS A 123 -7.10 -8.73 -7.94
N VAL A 124 -8.33 -8.70 -7.46
CA VAL A 124 -8.91 -9.69 -6.55
C VAL A 124 -10.36 -9.93 -6.94
N ASP A 125 -10.83 -11.15 -6.74
CA ASP A 125 -12.22 -11.52 -6.93
C ASP A 125 -12.96 -11.50 -5.59
N VAL A 126 -14.13 -10.87 -5.56
CA VAL A 126 -14.92 -10.71 -4.34
C VAL A 126 -16.31 -11.32 -4.50
N ASN A 127 -16.76 -12.02 -3.48
CA ASN A 127 -18.10 -12.59 -3.41
C ASN A 127 -19.18 -11.50 -3.58
N PRO A 128 -20.15 -11.66 -4.49
CA PRO A 128 -21.07 -10.59 -4.88
C PRO A 128 -22.29 -10.53 -3.97
N THR A 129 -22.04 -10.30 -2.68
CA THR A 129 -23.12 -10.10 -1.70
C THR A 129 -24.02 -8.92 -2.11
N ALA A 130 -25.25 -8.90 -1.59
CA ALA A 130 -26.17 -7.78 -1.82
C ALA A 130 -25.54 -6.44 -1.40
N CYS A 131 -24.89 -6.39 -0.23
CA CYS A 131 -24.20 -5.18 0.25
C CYS A 131 -23.13 -4.69 -0.73
N VAL A 132 -22.21 -5.58 -1.16
CA VAL A 132 -21.13 -5.22 -2.08
C VAL A 132 -21.70 -4.73 -3.41
N THR A 133 -22.66 -5.47 -3.96
CA THR A 133 -23.29 -5.17 -5.24
C THR A 133 -24.03 -3.84 -5.22
N ASP A 134 -24.83 -3.59 -4.17
CA ASP A 134 -25.59 -2.36 -4.04
C ASP A 134 -24.68 -1.16 -3.81
N TYR A 135 -23.64 -1.32 -2.98
CA TYR A 135 -22.68 -0.24 -2.76
C TYR A 135 -21.99 0.17 -4.07
N ILE A 136 -21.48 -0.79 -4.84
CA ILE A 136 -20.82 -0.52 -6.13
C ILE A 136 -21.79 0.18 -7.09
N LYS A 137 -22.99 -0.37 -7.28
CA LYS A 137 -23.96 0.17 -8.24
C LYS A 137 -24.48 1.56 -7.87
N ARG A 138 -24.59 1.87 -6.58
CA ARG A 138 -25.09 3.18 -6.10
C ARG A 138 -24.02 4.25 -6.07
N ASN A 139 -22.76 3.89 -5.81
CA ASN A 139 -21.71 4.87 -5.53
C ASN A 139 -20.69 5.03 -6.67
N PHE A 140 -20.56 4.04 -7.56
CA PHE A 140 -19.56 4.08 -8.63
C PHE A 140 -20.20 4.36 -9.99
N LYS A 141 -19.45 5.03 -10.86
CA LYS A 141 -19.92 5.41 -12.19
C LYS A 141 -19.96 4.16 -13.07
N TYR A 142 -21.13 3.84 -13.64
CA TYR A 142 -21.20 2.84 -14.69
C TYR A 142 -20.45 3.32 -15.94
N ILE A 143 -19.59 2.47 -16.50
CA ILE A 143 -18.73 2.80 -17.64
C ILE A 143 -18.95 1.89 -18.87
N GLY A 144 -19.98 1.06 -18.85
CA GLY A 144 -20.31 0.15 -19.96
C GLY A 144 -20.05 -1.31 -19.63
N GLN A 145 -20.04 -2.14 -20.67
CA GLN A 145 -19.73 -3.57 -20.58
C GLN A 145 -18.33 -3.84 -21.12
N ARG A 146 -17.60 -4.73 -20.45
CA ARG A 146 -16.34 -5.31 -20.97
C ARG A 146 -16.68 -6.25 -22.14
N GLY A 147 -15.69 -6.62 -22.95
CA GLY A 147 -15.87 -7.45 -24.15
C GLY A 147 -16.51 -8.83 -23.90
N ASP A 148 -16.53 -9.31 -22.65
CA ASP A 148 -17.20 -10.54 -22.20
C ASP A 148 -18.62 -10.31 -21.65
N GLY A 149 -19.15 -9.09 -21.76
CA GLY A 149 -20.47 -8.69 -21.27
C GLY A 149 -20.52 -8.30 -19.79
N ALA A 150 -19.40 -8.38 -19.05
CA ALA A 150 -19.37 -7.98 -17.64
C ALA A 150 -19.62 -6.47 -17.48
N ALA A 151 -20.64 -6.11 -16.70
CA ALA A 151 -20.96 -4.71 -16.43
C ALA A 151 -19.85 -4.06 -15.58
N GLN A 152 -19.30 -2.94 -16.01
CA GLN A 152 -18.17 -2.27 -15.36
C GLN A 152 -18.58 -0.97 -14.66
N TYR A 153 -18.03 -0.79 -13.47
CA TYR A 153 -18.22 0.39 -12.64
C TYR A 153 -16.86 0.94 -12.23
N GLN A 154 -16.72 2.26 -12.23
CA GLN A 154 -15.49 2.95 -11.87
C GLN A 154 -15.69 3.78 -10.60
N SER A 155 -14.86 3.50 -9.60
CA SER A 155 -14.78 4.34 -8.40
C SER A 155 -14.12 5.70 -8.69
N SER A 156 -14.29 6.69 -7.83
CA SER A 156 -13.62 8.00 -7.95
C SER A 156 -12.09 7.91 -7.96
N ALA A 157 -11.52 6.86 -7.36
CA ALA A 157 -10.08 6.57 -7.40
C ALA A 157 -9.62 5.87 -8.69
N GLY A 158 -10.50 5.73 -9.68
CA GLY A 158 -10.19 5.10 -10.98
C GLY A 158 -10.22 3.57 -10.99
N ASN A 159 -10.34 2.90 -9.83
CA ASN A 159 -10.45 1.43 -9.75
C ASN A 159 -11.71 0.93 -10.48
N ILE A 160 -11.57 -0.22 -11.14
CA ILE A 160 -12.60 -0.82 -12.00
C ILE A 160 -13.18 -2.05 -11.31
N TYR A 161 -14.50 -2.14 -11.28
CA TYR A 161 -15.27 -3.22 -10.70
C TYR A 161 -16.12 -3.82 -11.81
N ALA A 162 -15.75 -5.02 -12.27
CA ALA A 162 -16.47 -5.75 -13.30
C ALA A 162 -17.36 -6.82 -12.65
N ARG A 163 -18.66 -6.77 -12.95
CA ARG A 163 -19.61 -7.78 -12.49
C ARG A 163 -19.58 -8.96 -13.44
N GLU A 164 -18.84 -10.00 -13.06
CA GLU A 164 -18.95 -11.32 -13.68
C GLU A 164 -20.16 -12.08 -13.11
N SER A 165 -20.45 -13.28 -13.62
CA SER A 165 -21.62 -14.06 -13.17
C SER A 165 -21.52 -14.44 -11.68
N THR A 166 -20.36 -14.93 -11.24
CA THR A 166 -20.16 -15.50 -9.90
C THR A 166 -19.48 -14.57 -8.90
N HIS A 167 -18.79 -13.52 -9.37
CA HIS A 167 -18.01 -12.63 -8.50
C HIS A 167 -17.89 -11.20 -9.05
N TRP A 168 -17.33 -10.31 -8.23
CA TRP A 168 -16.81 -9.03 -8.68
C TRP A 168 -15.32 -9.17 -8.94
N ASP A 169 -14.93 -8.96 -10.19
CA ASP A 169 -13.55 -8.81 -10.62
C ASP A 169 -13.14 -7.35 -10.38
N ILE A 170 -12.26 -7.10 -9.40
CA ILE A 170 -11.86 -5.74 -9.01
C ILE A 170 -10.41 -5.50 -9.41
N THR A 171 -10.20 -4.53 -10.30
CA THR A 171 -8.88 -4.08 -10.75
C THR A 171 -8.49 -2.76 -10.10
N TYR A 172 -7.36 -2.76 -9.39
CA TYR A 172 -6.80 -1.57 -8.75
C TYR A 172 -5.77 -0.89 -9.66
N GLN A 173 -5.91 0.42 -9.89
CA GLN A 173 -5.15 1.09 -10.94
C GLN A 173 -3.75 1.56 -10.53
N ALA A 174 -3.48 1.69 -9.22
CA ALA A 174 -2.27 2.29 -8.61
C ALA A 174 -2.05 3.77 -8.97
#